data_AF-A0A946RZS6-F1
#
_entry.id   AF-A0A946RZS6-F1
#
_cell.length_a   1.000
_cell.length_b   1.000
_cell.length_c   1.000
_cell.angle_alpha   90.00
_cell.angle_beta   90.00
_cell.angle_gamma   90.00
#
_symmetry.space_group_name_H-M   'P 1'
#
loop_
_entity.id
_entity.type
_entity.pdbx_description
1 polymer ?
#
loop_
_entity_poly.entity_id
_entity_poly.type
_entity_poly.pdbx_seq_one_letter_code
_entity_poly.pdbx_strand_id
1 'polypeptide(L)' 'MPEQNKYRTEDLALAAFLRVKGYQLNRVEKLNPTKQNSKRAFYLDVPQERLQELKLEFVNSDILRFYNEILSLKKV' A
#
# COMPACT_ATOMS: atom_id res chain seq x y z
N MET A 1 -1.10 3.33 -24.47
CA MET A 1 -2.39 3.08 -23.80
C MET A 1 -2.27 3.64 -22.40
N PRO A 2 -3.03 4.67 -21.99
CA PRO A 2 -2.89 5.21 -20.64
C PRO A 2 -3.41 4.18 -19.63
N GLU A 3 -2.58 3.76 -18.67
CA GLU A 3 -2.93 2.85 -17.59
C GLU A 3 -3.89 3.54 -16.59
N GLN A 4 -5.13 3.78 -17.01
CA GLN A 4 -5.96 4.83 -16.41
C GLN A 4 -6.61 4.51 -15.05
N ASN A 5 -6.48 3.28 -14.52
CA ASN A 5 -7.21 2.86 -13.31
C ASN A 5 -6.33 2.24 -12.20
N LYS A 6 -5.00 2.45 -12.22
CA LYS A 6 -4.11 1.85 -11.22
C LYS A 6 -3.84 2.83 -10.07
N TYR A 7 -4.20 2.42 -8.86
CA TYR A 7 -3.82 3.16 -7.65
C TYR A 7 -2.37 2.87 -7.28
N ARG A 8 -1.59 3.95 -7.11
CA ARG A 8 -0.19 3.89 -6.68
C ARG A 8 -0.07 4.26 -5.20
N THR A 9 0.63 3.45 -4.42
CA THR A 9 1.03 3.78 -3.04
C THR A 9 2.46 3.32 -2.75
N GLU A 10 3.16 4.03 -1.87
CA GLU A 10 4.47 3.63 -1.32
C GLU A 10 4.35 3.09 0.11
N ASP A 11 3.16 3.16 0.68
CA ASP A 11 2.85 2.67 2.02
C ASP A 11 2.58 1.17 1.97
N LEU A 12 3.48 0.40 2.58
CA LEU A 12 3.39 -1.06 2.64
C LEU A 12 2.15 -1.53 3.42
N ALA A 13 1.75 -0.83 4.48
CA ALA A 13 0.60 -1.21 5.29
C ALA A 13 -0.70 -0.98 4.53
N LEU A 14 -0.82 0.16 3.82
CA LEU A 14 -1.96 0.42 2.95
C LEU A 14 -2.04 -0.58 1.79
N ALA A 15 -0.91 -0.91 1.16
CA ALA A 15 -0.87 -1.91 0.09
C ALA A 15 -1.31 -3.30 0.60
N ALA A 16 -0.88 -3.69 1.81
CA ALA A 16 -1.30 -4.92 2.45
C ALA A 16 -2.80 -4.91 2.79
N PHE A 17 -3.32 -3.82 3.35
CA PHE A 17 -4.75 -3.65 3.63
C PHE A 17 -5.60 -3.83 2.37
N LEU A 18 -5.23 -3.19 1.27
CA LEU A 18 -5.94 -3.31 0.00
C LEU A 18 -5.88 -4.75 -0.55
N ARG A 19 -4.74 -5.44 -0.42
CA ARG A 19 -4.61 -6.86 -0.79
C ARG A 19 -5.52 -7.77 0.04
N VAL A 20 -5.61 -7.54 1.35
CA VAL A 20 -6.48 -8.31 2.25
C VAL A 20 -7.95 -8.07 1.92
N LYS A 21 -8.33 -6.85 1.52
CA LYS A 21 -9.67 -6.51 1.03
C LYS A 21 -10.00 -7.10 -0.35
N GLY A 22 -9.06 -7.78 -1.00
CA GLY A 22 -9.25 -8.47 -2.28
C GLY A 22 -8.81 -7.70 -3.52
N TYR A 23 -8.23 -6.50 -3.38
CA TYR A 23 -7.73 -5.73 -4.53
C TYR A 23 -6.43 -6.35 -5.07
N GLN A 24 -6.34 -6.44 -6.40
CA GLN A 24 -5.22 -7.08 -7.08
C GLN A 24 -3.99 -6.17 -7.08
N LEU A 25 -2.83 -6.73 -6.74
CA LEU A 25 -1.52 -6.08 -6.90
C LEU A 25 -0.98 -6.42 -8.29
N ASN A 26 -0.87 -5.42 -9.14
CA ASN A 26 -0.40 -5.59 -10.51
C ASN A 26 1.11 -5.55 -10.64
N ARG A 27 1.74 -4.60 -9.94
CA ARG A 27 3.16 -4.32 -10.09
C ARG A 27 3.75 -3.78 -8.81
N VAL A 28 5.02 -4.11 -8.60
CA VAL A 28 5.89 -3.51 -7.59
C VAL A 28 7.12 -2.95 -8.27
N GLU A 29 7.46 -1.71 -7.97
CA GLU A 29 8.64 -1.02 -8.50
C GLU A 29 9.56 -0.60 -7.37
N LYS A 30 10.88 -0.73 -7.56
CA LYS A 30 11.85 0.00 -6.73
C LYS A 30 11.96 1.43 -7.27
N LEU A 31 11.81 2.42 -6.40
CA LEU A 31 11.92 3.84 -6.80
C LEU A 31 13.34 4.24 -7.21
N ASN A 32 14.33 3.53 -6.67
CA ASN A 32 15.73 3.68 -7.04
C ASN A 32 16.34 2.28 -7.22
N PRO A 33 16.53 1.81 -8.47
CA PRO A 33 17.02 0.46 -8.75
C PRO A 33 18.43 0.18 -8.23
N THR A 34 19.28 1.21 -8.11
CA THR A 34 20.71 1.05 -7.75
C THR A 34 20.94 1.05 -6.24
N LYS A 35 19.96 1.49 -5.43
CA LYS A 35 20.04 1.44 -3.96
C LYS A 35 19.46 0.14 -3.40
N GLN A 36 20.25 -0.57 -2.60
CA GLN A 36 19.85 -1.84 -1.99
C GLN A 36 18.59 -1.70 -1.10
N ASN A 37 18.51 -0.61 -0.31
CA ASN A 37 17.40 -0.32 0.61
C ASN A 37 16.39 0.70 0.04
N SER A 38 16.21 0.69 -1.28
CA SER A 38 15.27 1.62 -1.92
C SER A 38 13.81 1.35 -1.55
N LYS A 39 13.05 2.43 -1.38
CA LYS A 39 11.59 2.39 -1.21
C LYS A 39 10.94 1.73 -2.42
N ARG A 40 9.77 1.14 -2.20
CA ARG A 40 8.98 0.47 -3.24
C ARG A 40 7.67 1.21 -3.46
N ALA A 41 7.22 1.27 -4.72
CA ALA A 41 5.87 1.66 -5.08
C ALA A 41 5.07 0.42 -5.48
N PHE A 42 3.82 0.38 -5.06
CA PHE A 42 2.85 -0.68 -5.29
C PHE A 42 1.72 -0.12 -6.15
N TYR A 43 1.34 -0.86 -7.19
CA TYR A 43 0.30 -0.49 -8.14
C TYR A 43 -0.82 -1.51 -8.05
N LEU A 44 -2.01 -1.08 -7.59
CA LEU A 44 -3.16 -1.93 -7.35
C LEU A 44 -4.35 -1.52 -8.22
N ASP A 45 -5.19 -2.48 -8.59
CA ASP A 45 -6.47 -2.20 -9.24
C ASP A 45 -7.51 -1.83 -8.18
N VAL A 46 -7.68 -0.53 -7.96
CA VAL A 46 -8.64 0.03 -7.01
C VAL A 46 -9.49 1.07 -7.74
N PRO A 47 -10.83 0.92 -7.76
CA PRO A 47 -11.71 1.92 -8.33
C PRO A 47 -11.52 3.28 -7.64
N GLN A 48 -11.41 4.35 -8.43
CA GLN A 48 -11.05 5.67 -7.92
C GLN A 48 -12.13 6.25 -6.99
N GLU A 49 -13.39 5.95 -7.27
CA GLU A 49 -14.58 6.30 -6.47
C GLU A 49 -14.57 5.68 -5.07
N ARG A 50 -13.95 4.51 -4.90
CA ARG A 50 -13.85 3.79 -3.62
C ARG A 50 -12.69 4.26 -2.76
N LEU A 51 -11.80 5.06 -3.32
CA LEU A 51 -10.45 5.24 -2.78
C LEU A 51 -10.40 6.10 -1.52
N GLN A 52 -11.28 7.11 -1.42
CA GLN A 52 -11.41 7.89 -0.18
C GLN A 52 -11.97 7.04 0.97
N GLU A 53 -13.03 6.27 0.71
CA GLU A 53 -13.64 5.40 1.71
C GLU A 53 -12.65 4.35 2.21
N LEU A 54 -11.91 3.70 1.31
CA LEU A 54 -10.88 2.71 1.66
C LEU A 54 -9.74 3.29 2.50
N LYS A 55 -9.36 4.56 2.26
CA LYS A 55 -8.36 5.24 3.10
C LYS A 55 -8.88 5.49 4.51
N LEU A 56 -10.14 5.87 4.66
CA LEU A 56 -10.78 6.04 5.96
C LEU A 56 -10.90 4.70 6.69
N GLU A 57 -11.32 3.65 5.98
CA GLU A 57 -11.34 2.29 6.54
C GLU A 57 -9.95 1.84 6.99
N PHE A 58 -8.91 2.12 6.19
CA PHE A 58 -7.53 1.77 6.54
C PHE A 58 -7.07 2.45 7.83
N VAL A 59 -7.32 3.76 7.98
CA VAL A 59 -6.94 4.52 9.18
C VAL A 59 -7.59 3.93 10.44
N ASN A 60 -8.82 3.42 10.31
CA ASN A 60 -9.55 2.81 11.41
C ASN A 60 -9.33 1.28 11.53
N SER A 61 -8.50 0.68 10.67
CA SER A 61 -8.33 -0.77 10.61
C SER A 61 -7.34 -1.31 11.64
N ASP A 62 -7.58 -2.54 12.09
CA ASP A 62 -6.62 -3.27 12.93
C ASP A 62 -5.31 -3.58 12.19
N ILE A 63 -5.30 -3.56 10.85
CA ILE A 63 -4.07 -3.73 10.06
C ILE A 63 -3.09 -2.59 10.32
N LEU A 64 -3.57 -1.34 10.33
CA LEU A 64 -2.72 -0.20 10.64
C LEU A 64 -2.23 -0.25 12.09
N ARG A 65 -3.11 -0.61 13.03
CA ARG A 65 -2.73 -0.80 14.45
C ARG A 65 -1.63 -1.85 14.60
N PHE A 66 -1.84 -3.04 14.04
CA PHE A 66 -0.87 -4.13 14.06
C PHE A 66 0.47 -3.75 13.41
N TYR A 67 0.43 -3.09 12.26
CA TYR A 67 1.64 -2.63 11.59
C TYR A 67 2.44 -1.64 12.44
N ASN A 68 1.76 -0.72 13.12
CA ASN A 68 2.40 0.23 14.03
C ASN A 68 3.05 -0.46 15.23
N GLU A 69 2.41 -1.49 15.80
CA GLU A 69 3.01 -2.31 16.86
C GLU A 69 4.27 -3.06 16.36
N ILE A 70 4.27 -3.58 15.13
CA ILE A 70 5.50 -4.17 14.56
C ILE A 70 6.62 -3.12 14.44
N LEU A 71 6.29 -1.91 13.99
CA LEU A 71 7.27 -0.84 13.83
C LEU A 71 7.82 -0.36 15.18
N SER A 72 7.01 -0.35 16.24
CA SER A 72 7.47 0.02 17.58
C SER A 72 8.53 -0.97 18.07
N LEU A 73 8.33 -2.28 17.82
CA LEU A 73 9.28 -3.33 18.18
C LEU A 73 10.60 -3.25 17.40
N LYS A 74 10.59 -2.81 16.14
CA LYS A 74 11.82 -2.67 15.32
C LYS A 74 12.69 -1.46 15.69
N LYS A 75 12.15 -0.54 16.49
CA LYS A 75 12.90 0.61 17.00
C LYS A 75 13.68 0.30 18.29
N VAL A 76 13.43 -0.88 18.88
CA VAL A 76 14.22 -1.44 19.99
C VAL A 76 15.47 -2.09 19.41
#